data_AF-A0A7W0LEL5-F1
#
_entry.id   AF-A0A7W0LEL5-F1
#
_cell.length_a   1.000
_cell.length_b   1.000
_cell.length_c   1.000
_cell.angle_alpha   90.00
_cell.angle_beta   90.00
_cell.angle_gamma   90.00
#
_symmetry.space_group_name_H-M   'P 1'
#
loop_
_entity.id
_entity.type
_entity.pdbx_description
1 polymer ?
#
loop_
_entity_poly.entity_id
_entity_poly.type
_entity_poly.pdbx_seq_one_letter_code
_entity_poly.pdbx_strand_id
1 'polypeptide(L)' 'MPVSLESLEARAHSVDGVRAADVQSGDWVIVRTKNSTYSLLANDDGTFDATGGWFSREE' A
#
# COMPACT_ATOMS: atom_id res chain seq x y z
N MET A 1 21.27 2.29 13.69
CA MET A 1 20.53 2.15 14.97
C MET A 1 19.17 1.55 14.65
N PRO A 2 18.67 0.59 15.44
CA PRO A 2 17.32 0.05 15.25
C PRO A 2 16.28 1.15 15.49
N VAL A 3 15.25 1.20 14.64
CA VAL A 3 14.13 2.15 14.79
C VAL A 3 13.12 1.53 15.76
N SER A 4 12.66 2.29 16.76
CA SER A 4 11.63 1.81 17.69
C SER A 4 10.25 1.79 17.02
N LEU A 5 9.35 0.91 17.50
CA LEU A 5 7.99 0.75 16.94
C LEU A 5 7.20 2.06 17.01
N GLU A 6 7.29 2.77 18.13
CA GLU A 6 6.72 4.11 18.34
C GLU A 6 7.20 5.14 17.28
N SER A 7 8.47 5.05 16.86
CA SER A 7 9.03 5.93 15.83
C SER A 7 8.53 5.56 14.42
N LEU A 8 8.24 4.27 14.16
CA LEU A 8 7.63 3.83 12.91
C LEU A 8 6.16 4.25 12.83
N GLU A 9 5.41 4.08 13.93
CA GLU A 9 4.01 4.49 14.06
C GLU A 9 3.86 6.00 13.87
N ALA A 10 4.65 6.81 14.57
CA ALA A 10 4.62 8.27 14.44
C ALA A 10 4.90 8.74 12.99
N ARG A 11 5.81 8.07 12.28
CA ARG A 11 6.10 8.35 10.87
C ARG A 11 4.97 7.91 9.95
N ALA A 12 4.30 6.79 10.23
CA ALA A 12 3.11 6.37 9.49
C ALA A 12 1.94 7.35 9.67
N HIS A 13 1.86 8.03 10.82
CA HIS A 13 0.86 9.08 11.03
C HIS A 13 1.12 10.34 10.20
N SER A 14 2.36 10.64 9.83
CA SER A 14 2.71 11.83 9.04
C SER A 14 2.66 11.61 7.53
N VAL A 15 2.37 10.40 7.05
CA VAL A 15 2.20 10.15 5.61
C VAL A 15 0.83 10.64 5.20
N ASP A 16 0.78 11.65 4.34
CA ASP A 16 -0.42 12.05 3.62
C ASP A 16 -0.73 10.96 2.59
N GLY A 17 -1.66 10.07 2.94
CA GLY A 17 -1.97 8.89 2.16
C GLY A 17 -3.20 8.17 2.67
N VAL A 18 -3.78 7.34 1.79
CA VAL A 18 -4.96 6.51 2.10
C VAL A 18 -4.59 5.48 3.16
N ARG A 19 -5.35 5.43 4.26
CA ARG A 19 -5.20 4.41 5.30
C ARG A 19 -6.14 3.25 5.02
N ALA A 20 -5.83 2.08 5.60
CA ALA A 20 -6.72 0.93 5.51
C ALA A 20 -8.16 1.23 6.02
N ALA A 21 -8.30 2.11 7.02
CA ALA A 21 -9.60 2.52 7.53
C ALA A 21 -10.41 3.41 6.57
N ASP A 22 -9.75 4.02 5.58
CA ASP A 22 -10.38 4.87 4.57
C ASP A 22 -10.86 4.07 3.35
N VAL A 23 -10.48 2.78 3.26
CA VAL A 23 -10.77 1.91 2.12
C VAL A 23 -11.99 1.05 2.44
N GLN A 24 -12.94 1.03 1.52
CA GLN A 24 -14.13 0.20 1.59
C GLN A 24 -14.03 -0.94 0.58
N SER A 25 -14.76 -2.01 0.86
CA SER A 25 -14.84 -3.15 -0.04
C SER A 25 -15.44 -2.73 -1.39
N GLY A 26 -14.80 -3.16 -2.47
CA GLY A 26 -15.07 -2.70 -3.83
C GLY A 26 -14.19 -1.51 -4.28
N ASP A 27 -13.47 -0.85 -3.39
CA ASP A 27 -12.54 0.22 -3.77
C ASP A 27 -11.32 -0.33 -4.50
N TRP A 28 -10.78 0.51 -5.38
CA TRP A 28 -9.51 0.28 -6.04
C TRP A 28 -8.41 1.15 -5.45
N VAL A 29 -7.35 0.52 -4.94
CA VAL A 29 -6.16 1.20 -4.43
C VAL A 29 -5.04 1.06 -5.45
N ILE A 30 -4.49 2.19 -5.89
CA ILE A 30 -3.34 2.22 -6.82
C ILE A 30 -2.06 2.48 -6.04
N VAL A 31 -1.15 1.50 -6.03
CA VAL A 31 0.15 1.62 -5.36
C VAL A 31 1.22 1.85 -6.40
N ARG A 32 1.79 3.06 -6.39
CA ARG A 32 2.91 3.42 -7.26
C ARG A 32 4.21 3.37 -6.48
N THR A 33 5.11 2.48 -6.88
CA THR A 33 6.50 2.47 -6.44
C THR A 33 7.36 3.21 -7.45
N LYS A 34 8.66 3.33 -7.17
CA LYS A 34 9.61 3.94 -8.12
C LYS A 34 9.59 3.25 -9.50
N ASN A 35 9.38 1.93 -9.52
CA ASN A 35 9.58 1.11 -10.72
C ASN A 35 8.31 0.40 -11.21
N SER A 36 7.24 0.41 -10.42
CA SER A 36 6.04 -0.37 -10.71
C SER A 36 4.77 0.34 -10.26
N THR A 37 3.66 0.00 -10.90
CA THR A 37 2.31 0.37 -10.43
C THR A 37 1.51 -0.90 -10.24
N TYR A 38 0.85 -1.00 -9.08
CA TYR A 38 -0.03 -2.11 -8.71
C TYR A 38 -1.44 -1.56 -8.54
N SER A 39 -2.43 -2.36 -8.92
CA SER A 39 -3.85 -2.11 -8.68
C SER A 39 -4.38 -3.15 -7.73
N LEU A 40 -4.91 -2.73 -6.59
CA LEU A 40 -5.46 -3.59 -5.55
C LEU A 40 -6.97 -3.39 -5.49
N LEU A 41 -7.76 -4.45 -5.59
CA LEU A 41 -9.19 -4.43 -5.30
C LEU A 41 -9.41 -4.83 -3.85
N ALA A 42 -10.10 -3.99 -3.07
CA ALA A 42 -10.43 -4.26 -1.68
C ALA A 42 -11.60 -5.24 -1.57
N ASN A 43 -11.43 -6.32 -0.82
CA ASN A 43 -12.44 -7.35 -0.61
C ASN A 43 -13.24 -7.13 0.68
N ASP A 44 -14.37 -7.81 0.83
CA ASP A 44 -15.25 -7.73 2.01
C ASP A 44 -14.60 -8.30 3.29
N ASP A 45 -13.62 -9.19 3.15
CA ASP A 45 -12.91 -9.85 4.25
C ASP A 45 -11.66 -9.10 4.73
N GLY A 46 -11.43 -7.89 4.18
CA GLY A 46 -10.25 -7.08 4.47
C GLY A 46 -8.99 -7.52 3.73
N THR A 47 -9.09 -8.47 2.80
CA THR A 47 -8.00 -8.81 1.88
C THR A 47 -8.00 -7.92 0.64
N PHE A 48 -6.96 -8.04 -0.18
CA PHE A 48 -6.81 -7.30 -1.42
C PHE A 48 -6.40 -8.22 -2.56
N ASP A 49 -7.13 -8.15 -3.68
CA ASP A 49 -6.73 -8.80 -4.93
C ASP A 49 -5.80 -7.88 -5.73
N ALA A 50 -4.54 -8.29 -5.87
CA ALA A 50 -3.52 -7.53 -6.57
C ALA A 50 -3.46 -7.90 -8.06
N THR A 51 -3.59 -6.90 -8.91
CA THR A 51 -3.43 -7.02 -10.37
C THR A 51 -2.47 -5.94 -10.88
N GLY A 52 -1.77 -6.25 -11.99
CA GLY A 52 -0.76 -5.36 -12.52
C GLY A 52 0.59 -5.52 -11.80
N GLY A 53 1.60 -5.87 -12.58
CA GLY A 53 2.95 -6.07 -12.10
C GLY A 53 3.82 -6.56 -13.24
N TRP A 54 4.23 -5.67 -14.15
CA TRP A 54 5.36 -5.98 -15.01
C TRP A 54 6.64 -5.62 -14.27
N PHE A 55 7.23 -6.64 -13.64
CA PHE A 55 8.52 -6.54 -12.99
C PHE A 55 9.61 -6.61 -14.07
N SER A 56 9.92 -5.50 -14.72
CA SER A 56 11.18 -5.38 -15.45
C SER A 56 12.24 -4.95 -14.46
N ARG A 57 12.87 -5.93 -13.79
CA ARG A 57 14.12 -5.66 -13.08
C ARG A 57 15.17 -5.35 -14.16
N GLU A 58 15.51 -4.08 -14.36
CA GLU A 58 16.75 -3.74 -15.07
C GLU A 58 17.93 -4.25 -14.24
N GLU A 59 18.80 -5.04 -14.86
CA GLU A 59 20.07 -5.53 -14.32
C GLU A 59 21.09 -4.41 -14.14
#